data_AF-C0CLQ7-F1
#
_entry.id   AF-C0CLQ7-F1
#
_cell.length_a   1.000
_cell.length_b   1.000
_cell.length_c   1.000
_cell.angle_alpha   90.00
_cell.angle_beta   90.00
_cell.angle_gamma   90.00
#
_symmetry.space_group_name_H-M   'P 1'
#
loop_
_entity.id
_entity.type
_entity.pdbx_description
1 polymer ?
#
loop_
_entity_poly.entity_id
_entity_poly.type
_entity_poly.pdbx_seq_one_letter_code
_entity_poly.pdbx_strand_id
1 'polypeptide(L)'
;MSRWKPYNPNPRASNVGDCTVRAISKALNQDWETTYAGLSFMGFSLSDMPSANHVWSAYLRRKGFRRHLVDDHNQDIYTVRDFCEDNPKGTYILAIDGHVVCVQDGYYWDSWDSGNEIPIYYWER
;
A
#
# COMPACT_ATOMS: atom_id res chain seq x y z
N MET A 1 8.65 4.80 19.88
CA MET A 1 8.07 3.44 19.74
C MET A 1 7.89 3.17 18.26
N SER A 2 8.19 1.97 17.76
CA SER A 2 8.01 1.70 16.33
C SER A 2 6.53 1.78 15.95
N ARG A 3 6.22 2.52 14.86
CA ARG A 3 4.90 2.60 14.23
C ARG A 3 4.62 1.43 13.28
N TRP A 4 5.57 0.49 13.16
CA TRP A 4 5.40 -0.75 12.42
C TRP A 4 4.44 -1.69 13.12
N LYS A 5 3.58 -2.33 12.33
CA LYS A 5 2.77 -3.47 12.74
C LYS A 5 3.02 -4.64 11.77
N PRO A 6 3.45 -5.82 12.27
CA PRO A 6 3.64 -6.97 11.41
C PRO A 6 2.31 -7.39 10.78
N TYR A 7 2.30 -7.56 9.47
CA TYR A 7 1.11 -7.90 8.70
C TYR A 7 1.45 -8.75 7.49
N ASN A 8 1.04 -10.03 7.55
CA ASN A 8 1.12 -10.95 6.43
C ASN A 8 -0.18 -11.76 6.32
N PRO A 9 -1.21 -11.24 5.61
CA PRO A 9 -2.47 -11.92 5.41
C PRO A 9 -2.40 -13.00 4.33
N ASN A 10 -1.21 -13.28 3.76
CA ASN A 10 -1.05 -14.35 2.79
C ASN A 10 -1.56 -15.68 3.41
N PRO A 11 -2.43 -16.46 2.74
CA PRO A 11 -3.04 -17.67 3.33
C PRO A 11 -2.05 -18.75 3.74
N ARG A 12 -0.83 -18.68 3.20
CA ARG A 12 0.30 -19.59 3.54
C ARG A 12 1.37 -18.90 4.39
N ALA A 13 1.09 -17.69 4.89
CA ALA A 13 2.04 -16.82 5.58
C ALA A 13 3.38 -16.65 4.83
N SER A 14 3.36 -16.82 3.50
CA SER A 14 4.56 -16.79 2.67
C SER A 14 4.98 -15.36 2.40
N ASN A 15 6.29 -15.12 2.24
CA ASN A 15 6.83 -13.84 1.80
C ASN A 15 7.12 -13.91 0.30
N VAL A 16 6.16 -13.45 -0.50
CA VAL A 16 6.25 -13.42 -1.97
C VAL A 16 6.05 -11.98 -2.47
N GLY A 17 6.09 -11.75 -3.78
CA GLY A 17 5.84 -10.44 -4.41
C GLY A 17 4.37 -10.00 -4.36
N ASP A 18 3.73 -10.05 -3.19
CA ASP A 18 2.31 -9.75 -2.97
C ASP A 18 2.07 -8.48 -2.16
N CYS A 19 3.07 -7.60 -2.01
CA CYS A 19 2.97 -6.37 -1.23
C CYS A 19 1.75 -5.51 -1.62
N THR A 20 1.49 -5.37 -2.92
CA THR A 20 0.29 -4.68 -3.43
C THR A 20 -1.00 -5.32 -2.94
N VAL A 21 -1.08 -6.66 -2.93
CA VAL A 21 -2.27 -7.39 -2.43
C VAL A 21 -2.42 -7.15 -0.93
N ARG A 22 -1.35 -7.31 -0.15
CA ARG A 22 -1.37 -7.13 1.32
C ARG A 22 -1.78 -5.71 1.69
N ALA A 23 -1.14 -4.71 1.10
CA ALA A 23 -1.43 -3.30 1.39
C ALA A 23 -2.89 -2.95 1.07
N ILE A 24 -3.40 -3.37 -0.08
CA ILE A 24 -4.80 -3.11 -0.48
C ILE A 24 -5.78 -3.88 0.41
N SER A 25 -5.47 -5.14 0.77
CA SER A 25 -6.29 -5.95 1.68
C SER A 25 -6.48 -5.23 3.02
N LYS A 26 -5.38 -4.70 3.57
CA LYS A 26 -5.43 -3.93 4.82
C LYS A 26 -6.28 -2.66 4.67
N ALA A 27 -6.02 -1.87 3.62
CA ALA A 27 -6.68 -0.59 3.41
C ALA A 27 -8.19 -0.72 3.16
N LEU A 28 -8.63 -1.82 2.54
CA LEU A 28 -10.05 -2.08 2.25
C LEU A 28 -10.75 -2.90 3.34
N ASN A 29 -10.02 -3.39 4.35
CA ASN A 29 -10.50 -4.38 5.31
C ASN A 29 -11.09 -5.62 4.62
N GLN A 30 -10.32 -6.19 3.68
CA GLN A 30 -10.65 -7.39 2.90
C GLN A 30 -9.60 -8.47 3.14
N ASP A 31 -9.97 -9.73 2.90
CA ASP A 31 -8.98 -10.82 2.90
C ASP A 31 -8.08 -10.78 1.65
N TRP A 32 -7.01 -11.56 1.71
CA TRP A 32 -5.99 -11.60 0.68
C TRP A 32 -6.55 -12.16 -0.64
N GLU A 33 -7.35 -13.22 -0.58
CA GLU A 33 -7.94 -13.89 -1.74
C GLU A 33 -8.90 -12.98 -2.51
N THR A 34 -9.77 -12.25 -1.81
CA THR A 34 -10.70 -11.29 -2.40
C THR A 34 -9.94 -10.19 -3.14
N THR A 35 -8.88 -9.66 -2.51
CA THR A 35 -8.04 -8.62 -3.11
C THR A 35 -7.27 -9.16 -4.32
N TYR A 36 -6.67 -10.34 -4.20
CA TYR A 36 -5.94 -11.00 -5.28
C TYR A 36 -6.84 -11.28 -6.50
N ALA A 37 -8.05 -11.82 -6.27
CA ALA A 37 -9.01 -12.07 -7.32
C ALA A 37 -9.49 -10.78 -7.99
N GLY A 38 -9.75 -9.73 -7.20
CA GLY A 38 -10.14 -8.42 -7.71
C GLY A 38 -9.08 -7.75 -8.59
N LEU A 39 -7.82 -7.80 -8.17
CA LEU A 39 -6.69 -7.32 -8.97
C LEU A 39 -6.47 -8.19 -10.22
N SER A 40 -6.62 -9.51 -10.11
CA SER A 40 -6.51 -10.43 -11.25
C SER A 40 -7.57 -10.15 -12.30
N PHE A 41 -8.82 -9.92 -11.90
CA PHE A 41 -9.88 -9.51 -12.80
C PHE A 41 -9.61 -8.14 -13.46
N MET A 42 -9.06 -7.19 -12.70
CA MET A 42 -8.67 -5.88 -13.26
C MET A 42 -7.54 -6.04 -14.29
N GLY A 43 -6.52 -6.83 -13.99
CA GLY A 43 -5.41 -7.13 -14.90
C GLY A 43 -5.90 -7.80 -16.18
N PHE A 44 -6.76 -8.81 -16.05
CA PHE A 44 -7.42 -9.44 -17.20
C PHE A 44 -8.19 -8.42 -18.05
N SER A 45 -8.97 -7.55 -17.42
CA SER A 45 -9.77 -6.52 -18.12
C SER A 45 -8.92 -5.49 -18.86
N LEU A 46 -7.68 -5.26 -18.39
CA LEU A 46 -6.73 -4.30 -18.97
C LEU A 46 -5.64 -4.99 -19.81
N SER A 47 -5.68 -6.31 -19.94
CA SER A 47 -4.67 -7.12 -20.61
C SER A 47 -3.24 -6.92 -20.07
N ASP A 48 -3.09 -6.75 -18.75
CA ASP A 48 -1.78 -6.61 -18.08
C ASP A 48 -1.74 -7.34 -16.73
N MET A 49 -0.56 -7.43 -16.12
CA MET A 49 -0.31 -8.12 -14.86
C MET A 49 -1.00 -7.41 -13.69
N PRO A 50 -1.56 -8.16 -12.71
CA PRO A 50 -2.21 -7.58 -11.53
C PRO A 50 -1.29 -6.67 -10.70
N SER A 51 0.01 -6.91 -10.76
CA SER A 51 1.05 -6.13 -10.08
C SER A 51 1.44 -4.84 -10.79
N ALA A 52 1.05 -4.64 -12.05
CA ALA A 52 1.42 -3.45 -12.81
C ALA A 52 0.80 -2.20 -12.21
N ASN A 53 1.59 -1.10 -12.13
CA ASN A 53 1.16 0.15 -11.50
C ASN A 53 -0.17 0.67 -12.01
N HIS A 54 -0.38 0.62 -13.32
CA HIS A 54 -1.60 1.13 -13.92
C HIS A 54 -2.85 0.28 -13.57
N VAL A 55 -2.67 -1.04 -13.36
CA VAL A 55 -3.76 -2.00 -13.05
C VAL A 55 -4.26 -1.80 -11.63
N TRP A 56 -3.37 -1.88 -10.63
CA TRP A 56 -3.80 -1.70 -9.24
C TRP A 56 -4.21 -0.25 -8.96
N SER A 57 -3.65 0.74 -9.68
CA SER A 57 -4.16 2.12 -9.69
C SER A 57 -5.62 2.19 -10.18
N ALA A 58 -5.98 1.45 -11.22
CA ALA A 58 -7.35 1.40 -11.73
C ALA A 58 -8.30 0.73 -10.72
N TYR A 59 -7.84 -0.33 -10.05
CA TYR A 59 -8.58 -0.97 -8.98
C TYR A 59 -8.87 -0.01 -7.83
N LEU A 60 -7.86 0.72 -7.34
CA LEU A 60 -8.02 1.70 -6.26
C LEU A 60 -8.97 2.85 -6.63
N ARG A 61 -8.87 3.41 -7.85
CA ARG A 61 -9.82 4.43 -8.32
C ARG A 61 -11.27 3.94 -8.27
N ARG A 62 -11.54 2.69 -8.68
CA ARG A 62 -12.88 2.10 -8.60
C ARG A 62 -13.36 1.88 -7.16
N LYS A 63 -12.47 1.87 -6.18
CA LYS A 63 -12.77 1.78 -4.74
C LYS A 63 -12.86 3.14 -4.05
N GLY A 64 -12.79 4.23 -4.83
CA GLY A 64 -12.93 5.61 -4.35
C GLY A 64 -11.63 6.26 -3.90
N PHE A 65 -10.49 5.60 -4.07
CA PHE A 65 -9.20 6.20 -3.71
C PHE A 65 -8.75 7.24 -4.74
N ARG A 66 -8.05 8.26 -4.26
CA ARG A 66 -7.39 9.28 -5.06
C ARG A 66 -5.88 9.22 -4.87
N ARG A 67 -5.12 9.53 -5.92
CA ARG A 67 -3.66 9.49 -5.90
C ARG A 67 -3.08 10.88 -5.70
N HIS A 68 -2.08 10.97 -4.84
CA HIS A 68 -1.37 12.18 -4.50
C HIS A 68 0.14 11.90 -4.58
N LEU A 69 0.91 12.88 -5.05
CA LEU A 69 2.36 12.81 -4.91
C LEU A 69 2.72 13.06 -3.45
N VAL A 70 3.81 12.44 -3.00
CA VAL A 70 4.40 12.78 -1.71
C VAL A 70 5.06 14.15 -1.84
N ASP A 71 4.70 15.07 -0.95
CA ASP A 71 5.41 16.32 -0.73
C ASP A 71 6.55 16.00 0.26
N ASP A 72 7.78 16.39 -0.07
CA ASP A 72 8.93 16.17 0.80
C ASP A 72 8.96 17.14 1.99
N HIS A 73 8.00 18.09 2.06
CA HIS A 73 7.87 19.08 3.12
C HIS A 73 9.17 19.86 3.38
N ASN A 74 10.00 20.07 2.34
CA ASN A 74 11.35 20.63 2.42
C ASN A 74 12.32 19.84 3.33
N GLN A 75 12.05 18.54 3.55
CA GLN A 75 12.99 17.64 4.21
C GLN A 75 13.92 17.00 3.17
N ASP A 76 15.20 16.82 3.52
CA ASP A 76 16.15 16.15 2.63
C ASP A 76 15.78 14.67 2.38
N ILE A 77 15.11 14.02 3.35
CA ILE A 77 14.60 12.64 3.26
C ILE A 77 13.27 12.56 4.00
N TYR A 78 12.22 12.13 3.30
CA TYR A 78 10.89 11.89 3.87
C TYR A 78 10.57 10.40 3.82
N THR A 79 10.46 9.75 4.98
CA THR A 79 10.29 8.29 5.08
C THR A 79 8.85 7.87 5.35
N VAL A 80 8.56 6.57 5.23
CA VAL A 80 7.27 5.98 5.67
C VAL A 80 6.98 6.30 7.14
N ARG A 81 8.02 6.36 8.00
CA ARG A 81 7.85 6.73 9.41
C ARG A 81 7.40 8.18 9.55
N ASP A 82 8.02 9.10 8.82
CA ASP A 82 7.67 10.52 8.83
C ASP A 82 6.23 10.71 8.31
N PHE A 83 5.86 10.03 7.22
CA PHE A 83 4.49 9.99 6.71
C PHE A 83 3.48 9.58 7.79
N CYS A 84 3.80 8.57 8.60
CA CYS A 84 2.91 8.13 9.68
C CYS A 84 2.83 9.11 10.87
N GLU A 85 3.87 9.91 11.09
CA GLU A 85 3.90 10.93 12.13
C GLU A 85 3.03 12.13 11.74
N ASP A 86 3.14 12.56 10.49
CA ASP A 86 2.34 13.66 9.93
C ASP A 86 0.87 13.28 9.70
N ASN A 87 0.60 11.99 9.46
CA ASN A 87 -0.74 11.46 9.19
C ASN A 87 -1.20 10.48 10.30
N PRO A 88 -1.55 10.99 11.51
CA PRO A 88 -1.93 10.15 12.65
C PRO A 88 -3.31 9.49 12.51
N LYS A 89 -4.10 9.85 11.49
CA LYS A 89 -5.45 9.33 11.22
C LYS A 89 -5.61 9.11 9.73
N GLY A 90 -6.46 8.17 9.34
CA GLY A 90 -6.80 7.92 7.95
C GLY A 90 -6.18 6.62 7.42
N THR A 91 -6.50 6.29 6.17
CA THR A 91 -6.03 5.07 5.52
C THR A 91 -5.37 5.41 4.19
N TYR A 92 -4.11 5.01 4.06
CA TYR A 92 -3.25 5.35 2.95
C TYR A 92 -2.58 4.10 2.38
N ILE A 93 -2.33 4.11 1.07
CA ILE A 93 -1.50 3.11 0.40
C ILE A 93 -0.34 3.84 -0.25
N LEU A 94 0.88 3.61 0.26
CA LEU A 94 2.11 4.24 -0.21
C LEU A 94 2.76 3.34 -1.25
N ALA A 95 3.10 3.92 -2.39
CA ALA A 95 4.00 3.31 -3.36
C ALA A 95 5.43 3.80 -3.10
N ILE A 96 6.31 2.84 -2.84
CA ILE A 96 7.75 3.04 -2.73
C ILE A 96 8.42 2.33 -3.92
N ASP A 97 9.73 2.53 -4.12
CA ASP A 97 10.42 1.81 -5.20
C ASP A 97 10.39 0.29 -4.95
N GLY A 98 9.83 -0.46 -5.90
CA GLY A 98 9.70 -1.92 -5.82
C GLY A 98 8.73 -2.47 -4.77
N HIS A 99 8.02 -1.64 -4.00
CA HIS A 99 7.14 -2.13 -2.91
C HIS A 99 5.95 -1.22 -2.61
N VAL A 100 4.95 -1.77 -1.92
CA VAL A 100 3.70 -1.07 -1.56
C VAL A 100 3.35 -1.38 -0.12
N VAL A 101 3.04 -0.35 0.67
CA VAL A 101 2.73 -0.48 2.10
C VAL A 101 1.45 0.27 2.46
N CYS A 102 0.65 -0.31 3.36
CA CYS A 102 -0.53 0.34 3.90
C CYS A 102 -0.17 1.09 5.17
N VAL A 103 -0.59 2.36 5.25
CA VAL A 103 -0.65 3.12 6.49
C VAL A 103 -2.10 3.26 6.93
N GLN A 104 -2.36 3.02 8.21
CA GLN A 104 -3.67 3.21 8.81
C GLN A 104 -3.49 3.77 10.22
N ASP A 105 -4.12 4.93 10.45
CA ASP A 105 -4.15 5.64 11.74
C ASP A 105 -2.75 5.84 12.35
N GLY A 106 -1.81 6.30 11.53
CA GLY A 106 -0.43 6.56 11.93
C GLY A 106 0.44 5.32 12.16
N TYR A 107 0.00 4.14 11.73
CA TYR A 107 0.79 2.90 11.74
C TYR A 107 0.91 2.32 10.34
N TYR A 108 2.08 1.78 9.99
CA TYR A 108 2.26 1.03 8.74
C TYR A 108 2.21 -0.47 8.98
N TRP A 109 1.57 -1.18 8.06
CA TRP A 109 1.27 -2.61 8.14
C TRP A 109 2.01 -3.35 7.03
N ASP A 110 3.01 -4.14 7.41
CA ASP A 110 3.88 -4.81 6.44
C ASP A 110 4.53 -6.08 7.02
N SER A 111 5.09 -6.92 6.15
CA SER A 111 5.75 -8.17 6.56
C SER A 111 7.14 -7.95 7.17
N TRP A 112 7.70 -6.74 7.04
CA TRP A 112 8.97 -6.31 7.61
C TRP A 112 8.93 -4.81 7.98
N ASP A 113 9.91 -4.33 8.74
CA ASP A 113 9.98 -2.92 9.14
C ASP A 113 10.46 -2.04 7.96
N SER A 114 9.51 -1.63 7.12
CA SER A 114 9.73 -0.74 5.96
C SER A 114 9.72 0.76 6.30
N GLY A 115 9.89 1.12 7.58
CA GLY A 115 9.74 2.50 8.04
C GLY A 115 10.76 3.50 7.48
N ASN A 116 11.92 3.03 7.00
CA ASN A 116 12.98 3.87 6.45
C ASN A 116 12.88 4.05 4.92
N GLU A 117 11.90 3.40 4.28
CA GLU A 117 11.68 3.53 2.83
C GLU A 117 11.10 4.89 2.47
N ILE A 118 11.34 5.34 1.23
CA ILE A 118 10.95 6.66 0.74
C ILE A 118 9.73 6.52 -0.17
N PRO A 119 8.54 6.99 0.25
CA PRO A 119 7.35 6.94 -0.58
C PRO A 119 7.42 7.97 -1.72
N ILE A 120 6.96 7.55 -2.90
CA ILE A 120 6.96 8.37 -4.12
C ILE A 120 5.58 9.04 -4.29
N TYR A 121 4.52 8.26 -4.07
CA TYR A 121 3.14 8.72 -4.12
C TYR A 121 2.29 7.86 -3.19
N TYR A 122 1.14 8.38 -2.80
CA TYR A 122 0.19 7.66 -1.96
C TYR A 122 -1.23 7.72 -2.53
N TRP A 123 -2.07 6.83 -2.01
CA TRP A 123 -3.49 6.81 -2.26
C TRP A 123 -4.25 7.00 -0.95
N GLU A 124 -5.30 7.81 -0.97
CA GLU A 124 -6.18 8.03 0.19
C GLU A 124 -7.66 7.92 -0.19
N ARG A 125 -8.52 7.65 0.81
CA ARG A 125 -9.98 7.65 0.68
C ARG A 125 -10.64 8.34 1.87
#